data_AF-A0A382PSW2-F1
#
_entry.id   AF-A0A382PSW2-F1
#
_cell.length_a   1.000
_cell.length_b   1.000
_cell.length_c   1.000
_cell.angle_alpha   90.00
_cell.angle_beta   90.00
_cell.angle_gamma   90.00
#
_symmetry.space_group_name_H-M   'P 1'
#
loop_
_entity.id
_entity.type
_entity.pdbx_description
1 polymer ?
#
loop_
_entity_poly.entity_id
_entity_poly.type
_entity_poly.pdbx_seq_one_letter_code
_entity_poly.pdbx_strand_id
1 'polypeptide(L)' 'MSDQSIVFLLISATLVLFIWGRVRYDLVAFMALIAGTLVGVIPTHGVFAGFGHPAVVIIAL' A
#
# COMPACT_ATOMS: atom_id res chain seq x y z
N MET A 1 -5.95 -2.44 19.23
CA MET A 1 -4.70 -2.39 18.46
C MET A 1 -4.36 -0.92 18.25
N SER A 2 -3.10 -0.53 18.37
CA SER A 2 -2.67 0.85 18.04
C SER A 2 -2.56 1.00 16.52
N ASP A 3 -2.82 2.19 15.98
CA ASP A 3 -2.64 2.53 14.56
C ASP A 3 -1.24 2.14 14.06
N GLN A 4 -0.22 2.32 14.90
CA GLN A 4 1.16 1.89 14.66
C GLN A 4 1.25 0.40 14.33
N SER A 5 0.56 -0.44 15.10
CA SER A 5 0.56 -1.90 14.93
C SER A 5 -0.10 -2.30 13.60
N ILE A 6 -1.16 -1.58 13.21
CA ILE A 6 -1.88 -1.83 11.96
C ILE A 6 -0.99 -1.46 10.76
N VAL A 7 -0.35 -0.30 10.80
CA VAL A 7 0.59 0.14 9.76
C VAL A 7 1.72 -0.87 9.61
N PHE A 8 2.31 -1.31 10.72
CA PHE A 8 3.40 -2.28 10.70
C PHE A 8 2.96 -3.61 10.06
N LEU A 9 1.77 -4.10 10.43
CA LEU A 9 1.21 -5.33 9.91
C LEU A 9 0.90 -5.21 8.41
N LEU A 10 0.37 -4.06 7.96
CA LEU A 10 0.11 -3.77 6.55
C LEU A 10 1.40 -3.81 5.73
N ILE A 11 2.46 -3.15 6.20
CA ILE A 11 3.76 -3.11 5.52
C ILE A 11 4.39 -4.50 5.48
N SER A 12 4.44 -5.20 6.60
CA SER A 12 5.00 -6.56 6.66
C SER A 12 4.26 -7.53 5.74
N ALA A 13 2.92 -7.49 5.73
CA ALA A 13 2.10 -8.33 4.84
C ALA A 13 2.38 -8.02 3.36
N THR A 14 2.45 -6.72 3.01
CA THR A 14 2.72 -6.28 1.64
C THR A 14 4.12 -6.72 1.17
N LEU A 15 5.14 -6.60 2.04
CA LEU A 15 6.49 -7.06 1.75
C LEU A 15 6.56 -8.58 1.54
N VAL A 16 5.90 -9.36 2.40
CA VAL A 16 5.84 -10.82 2.23
C VAL A 16 5.19 -11.20 0.90
N LEU A 17 4.10 -10.51 0.53
CA LEU A 17 3.42 -10.72 -0.76
C LEU A 17 4.31 -10.36 -1.95
N PHE A 18 5.10 -9.29 -1.87
CA PHE A 18 6.08 -8.96 -2.91
C PHE A 18 7.18 -10.02 -3.02
N ILE A 19 7.69 -10.54 -1.91
CA ILE A 19 8.73 -11.58 -1.92
C ILE A 19 8.20 -12.91 -2.48
N TRP A 20 6.91 -13.22 -2.26
CA TRP A 20 6.31 -14.49 -2.71
C TRP A 20 6.39 -14.66 -4.24
N GLY A 21 6.32 -13.57 -5.01
CA GLY A 21 6.50 -13.58 -6.48
C GLY A 21 5.43 -14.34 -7.28
N ARG A 22 4.39 -14.89 -6.62
CA ARG A 22 3.28 -15.60 -7.28
C ARG A 22 2.16 -14.68 -7.71
N VAL A 23 1.93 -13.60 -6.97
CA VAL A 23 0.90 -12.61 -7.26
C VAL A 23 1.54 -11.46 -8.03
N ARG A 24 0.84 -10.92 -9.03
CA ARG A 24 1.31 -9.73 -9.76
C ARG A 24 1.55 -8.58 -8.77
N TYR A 25 2.71 -7.95 -8.85
CA TYR A 25 3.11 -6.84 -7.98
C TYR A 25 2.06 -5.71 -7.96
N ASP A 26 1.50 -5.37 -9.13
CA ASP A 26 0.46 -4.34 -9.23
C ASP A 26 -0.79 -4.71 -8.41
N LEU A 27 -1.17 -5.98 -8.41
CA LEU A 27 -2.35 -6.46 -7.69
C LEU A 27 -2.10 -6.46 -6.18
N VAL A 28 -0.90 -6.83 -5.74
CA VAL A 28 -0.49 -6.74 -4.34
C VAL A 28 -0.53 -5.29 -3.86
N ALA A 29 0.03 -4.36 -4.63
CA ALA A 29 0.03 -2.94 -4.31
C ALA A 29 -1.41 -2.38 -4.20
N PHE A 30 -2.29 -2.75 -5.13
CA PHE A 30 -3.69 -2.33 -5.12
C PHE A 30 -4.46 -2.89 -3.91
N MET A 31 -4.24 -4.17 -3.57
CA MET A 31 -4.85 -4.79 -2.39
C MET A 31 -4.37 -4.15 -1.10
N ALA A 32 -3.08 -3.82 -0.98
CA ALA A 32 -2.53 -3.14 0.18
C ALA A 32 -3.13 -1.74 0.37
N LEU A 33 -3.31 -0.99 -0.73
CA LEU A 33 -3.97 0.31 -0.71
C LEU A 33 -5.41 0.18 -0.21
N ILE A 34 -6.21 -0.73 -0.79
CA ILE A 34 -7.60 -0.96 -0.38
C ILE A 34 -7.67 -1.38 1.09
N ALA A 35 -6.85 -2.34 1.51
CA ALA A 35 -6.82 -2.82 2.89
C ALA A 35 -6.48 -1.70 3.89
N GLY A 36 -5.46 -0.88 3.61
CA GLY A 36 -5.09 0.24 4.46
C GLY A 36 -6.17 1.32 4.57
N THR A 37 -6.95 1.49 3.49
CA THR A 37 -8.10 2.40 3.46
C THR A 37 -9.27 1.87 4.28
N LEU A 38 -9.60 0.58 4.11
CA LEU A 38 -10.73 -0.06 4.80
C LEU A 38 -10.53 -0.14 6.32
N VAL A 39 -9.27 -0.31 6.76
CA VAL A 39 -8.94 -0.32 8.20
C VAL A 39 -8.93 1.11 8.77
N GLY A 40 -9.05 2.15 7.94
CA GLY A 40 -9.14 3.54 8.37
C GLY A 40 -7.80 4.19 8.74
N VAL A 41 -6.69 3.48 8.52
CA VAL A 41 -5.33 4.01 8.72
C VAL A 41 -4.97 5.02 7.64
N ILE A 42 -5.48 4.85 6.42
CA ILE A 42 -5.27 5.79 5.33
C ILE A 42 -6.53 6.64 5.14
N PRO A 43 -6.44 7.98 5.21
CA PRO A 43 -7.58 8.86 4.97
C PRO A 43 -8.11 8.70 3.54
N THR A 44 -9.41 8.46 3.41
CA THR A 44 -10.09 8.24 2.12
C THR A 44 -9.94 9.41 1.16
N HIS A 45 -9.92 10.65 1.66
CA HIS A 45 -9.81 11.85 0.85
C HIS A 45 -8.44 12.02 0.15
N GLY A 46 -7.41 11.30 0.61
CA GLY A 46 -6.02 11.45 0.15
C GLY A 46 -5.35 10.14 -0.22
N VAL A 47 -6.12 9.06 -0.40
CA VAL A 47 -5.58 7.70 -0.55
C VAL A 47 -4.62 7.55 -1.74
N PHE A 48 -4.88 8.31 -2.82
CA PHE A 48 -4.04 8.30 -4.02
C PHE A 48 -2.96 9.38 -4.04
N ALA A 49 -2.80 10.18 -2.97
CA ALA A 49 -1.83 11.27 -2.94
C ALA A 49 -0.38 10.79 -3.17
N GLY A 50 -0.07 9.53 -2.82
CA GLY A 50 1.22 8.90 -3.09
C GLY A 50 1.55 8.74 -4.58
N PHE A 51 0.56 8.62 -5.46
CA PHE A 51 0.77 8.49 -6.91
C PHE A 51 1.23 9.81 -7.57
N GLY A 52 0.93 10.96 -6.94
CA GLY A 52 1.38 12.27 -7.43
C GLY A 52 2.82 12.62 -7.03
N HIS A 53 3.53 11.73 -6.33
CA HIS A 53 4.87 12.01 -5.87
C HIS A 53 5.86 12.02 -7.05
N PRO A 54 6.73 13.03 -7.20
CA PRO A 54 7.62 13.16 -8.35
C PRO A 54 8.43 11.89 -8.64
N ALA A 55 8.87 11.18 -7.59
CA ALA A 55 9.60 9.93 -7.73
C ALA A 55 8.78 8.81 -8.38
N VAL A 56 7.47 8.70 -8.08
CA VAL A 56 6.59 7.67 -8.64
C VAL A 56 6.28 7.97 -10.10
N VAL A 57 6.03 9.23 -10.42
CA VAL A 57 5.71 9.70 -11.78
C VAL A 57 6.86 9.42 -12.74
N ILE A 58 8.12 9.62 -12.31
CA ILE A 58 9.31 9.35 -13.13
C ILE A 58 9.44 7.87 -13.51
N ILE A 59 9.03 6.94 -12.64
CA ILE A 59 9.19 5.50 -12.87
C ILE A 59 8.05 4.94 -13.74
N ALA A 60 6.88 5.58 -13.70
CA ALA A 60 5.70 5.16 -14.46
C ALA A 60 5.69 5.62 -15.93
N LEU A 61 6.59 6.55 -16.32
CA LEU A 61 6.70 7.13 -17.67
C LEU A 61 7.72 6.38 -18.55
#